data_AF-A0A821VQP1-F1
#
_entry.id   AF-A0A821VQP1-F1
#
_cell.length_a   1.000
_cell.length_b   1.000
_cell.length_c   1.000
_cell.angle_alpha   90.00
_cell.angle_beta   90.00
_cell.angle_gamma   90.00
#
_symmetry.space_group_name_H-M   'P 1'
#
loop_
_entity.id
_entity.type
_entity.pdbx_description
1 polymer ?
#
loop_
_entity_poly.entity_id
_entity_poly.type
_entity_poly.pdbx_seq_one_letter_code
_entity_poly.pdbx_strand_id
1 'polypeptide(L)'
;MSEMFLLTNILSKYLQKSDVSLIQALVQVKATVDSLESLRNENEFDRIWNTTVDLCDINNIDGPCERRKRKVSIRLGDGDVVSTALAIKDSYRINSFYAVLDFYGMNYEQLRTEQRMYKVTLGEKVQLTLTLLSLL
;
A
#
# COMPACT_ATOMS: atom_id res chain seq x y z
N MET A 1 9.03 9.74 -12.55
CA MET A 1 9.20 8.84 -11.39
C MET A 1 7.92 8.94 -10.56
N SER A 2 7.19 7.85 -10.34
CA SER A 2 5.86 7.90 -9.70
C SER A 2 5.94 8.41 -8.25
N GLU A 3 5.00 9.26 -7.87
CA GLU A 3 4.92 9.96 -6.58
C GLU A 3 4.93 8.99 -5.38
N MET A 4 4.35 7.80 -5.57
CA MET A 4 4.38 6.69 -4.63
C MET A 4 5.81 6.21 -4.31
N PHE A 5 6.66 6.08 -5.34
CA PHE A 5 8.05 5.66 -5.15
C PHE A 5 8.89 6.75 -4.49
N LEU A 6 8.55 8.02 -4.72
CA LEU A 6 9.22 9.13 -4.05
C LEU A 6 8.96 9.09 -2.54
N LEU A 7 7.70 8.99 -2.14
CA LEU A 7 7.28 8.94 -0.73
C LEU A 7 7.91 7.74 0.01
N THR A 8 7.83 6.55 -0.58
CA THR A 8 8.41 5.33 0.01
C THR A 8 9.93 5.37 0.05
N ASN A 9 10.60 5.97 -0.94
CA ASN A 9 12.06 6.13 -0.94
C ASN A 9 12.52 7.13 0.13
N ILE A 10 11.79 8.23 0.34
CA ILE A 10 12.08 9.18 1.42
C ILE A 10 11.98 8.48 2.78
N LEU A 11 10.90 7.73 3.01
CA LEU A 11 10.73 6.96 4.24
C LEU A 11 11.84 5.91 4.41
N SER A 12 12.17 5.17 3.35
CA SER A 12 13.21 4.15 3.36
C SER A 12 14.57 4.75 3.75
N LYS A 13 14.97 5.86 3.12
CA LYS A 13 16.20 6.58 3.47
C LYS A 13 16.18 7.13 4.88
N TYR A 14 15.02 7.60 5.35
CA TYR A 14 14.86 8.08 6.71
C TYR A 14 15.08 6.96 7.72
N LEU A 15 14.42 5.81 7.55
CA LEU A 15 14.51 4.66 8.47
C LEU A 15 15.89 3.99 8.49
N GLN A 16 16.67 4.15 7.43
CA GLN A 16 18.03 3.59 7.33
C GLN A 16 19.10 4.44 8.03
N LYS A 17 18.76 5.62 8.55
CA LYS A 17 19.71 6.45 9.31
C LYS A 17 20.02 5.80 10.66
N SER A 18 21.29 5.85 11.08
CA SER A 18 21.79 5.20 12.29
C SER A 18 21.32 5.85 13.60
N ASP A 19 20.80 7.08 13.55
CA ASP A 19 20.47 7.93 14.70
C ASP A 19 18.96 8.18 14.85
N VAL A 20 18.12 7.31 14.26
CA VAL A 20 16.66 7.51 14.25
C VAL A 20 16.03 7.09 15.57
N SER A 21 15.33 8.03 16.20
CA SER A 21 14.43 7.73 17.32
C SER A 21 13.22 6.93 16.83
N LEU A 22 12.88 5.86 17.56
CA LEU A 22 11.69 5.03 17.27
C LEU A 22 10.40 5.86 17.17
N ILE A 23 10.25 6.88 18.03
CA ILE A 23 9.07 7.76 18.02
C ILE A 23 9.01 8.55 16.71
N GLN A 24 10.15 9.09 16.26
CA GLN A 24 10.23 9.86 15.04
C GLN A 24 10.05 8.97 13.80
N ALA A 25 10.58 7.75 13.81
CA ALA A 25 10.32 6.74 12.79
C ALA A 25 8.81 6.47 12.64
N LEU A 26 8.10 6.26 13.76
CA LEU A 26 6.66 6.00 13.74
C LEU A 26 5.86 7.19 13.19
N VAL A 27 6.23 8.42 13.55
CA VAL A 27 5.60 9.63 13.01
C VAL A 27 5.82 9.71 11.49
N GLN A 28 7.04 9.42 11.02
CA GLN A 28 7.38 9.47 9.60
C GLN A 28 6.66 8.38 8.80
N VAL A 29 6.56 7.17 9.35
CA VAL A 29 5.78 6.07 8.75
C VAL A 29 4.32 6.48 8.62
N LYS A 30 3.72 7.00 9.69
CA LYS A 30 2.33 7.47 9.67
C LYS A 30 2.10 8.54 8.60
N ALA A 31 2.93 9.59 8.57
CA ALA A 31 2.79 10.67 7.60
C ALA A 31 2.92 10.16 6.14
N THR A 32 3.77 9.16 5.92
CA THR A 32 3.94 8.53 4.60
C THR A 32 2.69 7.73 4.22
N VAL A 33 2.10 6.99 5.15
CA VAL A 33 0.86 6.24 4.90
C VAL A 33 -0.32 7.18 4.63
N ASP A 34 -0.51 8.21 5.45
CA ASP A 34 -1.56 9.22 5.23
C ASP A 34 -1.41 9.88 3.84
N SER A 35 -0.17 10.12 3.40
CA SER A 35 0.11 10.63 2.05
C SER A 35 -0.22 9.61 0.96
N LEU A 36 0.10 8.32 1.16
CA LEU A 36 -0.23 7.26 0.21
C LEU A 36 -1.75 7.05 0.10
N GLU A 37 -2.50 7.14 1.19
CA GLU A 37 -3.96 7.08 1.18
C GLU A 37 -4.56 8.25 0.41
N SER A 38 -3.97 9.45 0.50
CA SER A 38 -4.42 10.62 -0.26
C SER A 38 -4.29 10.46 -1.79
N LEU A 39 -3.36 9.59 -2.24
CA LEU A 39 -3.18 9.24 -3.65
C LEU A 39 -4.25 8.25 -4.15
N ARG A 40 -5.09 7.69 -3.27
CA ARG A 40 -6.21 6.79 -3.62
C ARG A 40 -7.39 7.59 -4.17
N ASN A 41 -7.16 8.32 -5.25
CA ASN A 41 -8.18 9.02 -6.01
C ASN A 41 -8.09 8.64 -7.51
N GLU A 42 -9.19 8.79 -8.25
CA GLU A 42 -9.22 8.42 -9.67
C GLU A 42 -8.32 9.33 -10.53
N ASN A 43 -8.17 10.60 -10.14
CA ASN A 43 -7.42 11.60 -10.90
C ASN A 43 -5.92 11.30 -10.96
N GLU A 44 -5.33 10.81 -9.87
CA GLU A 44 -3.91 10.46 -9.79
C GLU A 44 -3.58 9.22 -10.61
N PHE A 45 -4.47 8.23 -10.61
CA PHE A 45 -4.30 7.08 -11.50
C PHE A 45 -4.33 7.51 -12.97
N ASP A 46 -5.30 8.35 -13.35
CA ASP A 46 -5.42 8.84 -14.72
C ASP A 46 -4.22 9.69 -15.14
N ARG A 47 -3.70 10.53 -14.25
CA ARG A 47 -2.46 11.30 -14.48
C ARG A 47 -1.27 10.38 -14.72
N ILE A 48 -1.08 9.35 -13.89
CA ILE A 48 0.02 8.38 -14.05
C ILE A 48 -0.15 7.59 -15.36
N TRP A 49 -1.37 7.16 -15.65
CA TRP A 49 -1.70 6.42 -16.86
C TRP A 49 -1.36 7.22 -18.12
N ASN A 50 -1.88 8.46 -18.21
CA ASN A 50 -1.65 9.33 -19.36
C ASN A 50 -0.16 9.65 -19.52
N THR A 51 0.53 10.00 -18.43
CA THR A 51 1.99 10.23 -18.46
C THR A 51 2.75 9.01 -18.97
N THR A 52 2.31 7.79 -18.62
CA THR A 52 2.94 6.55 -19.07
C THR A 52 2.72 6.31 -20.55
N VAL A 53 1.50 6.56 -21.05
CA VAL A 53 1.18 6.48 -22.48
C VAL A 53 2.00 7.50 -23.27
N ASP A 54 2.04 8.76 -22.82
CA ASP A 54 2.83 9.82 -23.45
C ASP A 54 4.32 9.46 -23.52
N LEU A 55 4.87 8.86 -22.45
CA LEU A 55 6.26 8.42 -22.43
C LEU A 55 6.50 7.23 -23.37
N CYS A 56 5.58 6.29 -23.48
CA CYS A 56 5.66 5.20 -24.45
C CYS A 56 5.69 5.76 -25.88
N ASP A 57 4.81 6.69 -26.20
CA ASP A 57 4.72 7.34 -27.51
C ASP A 57 6.00 8.12 -27.85
N ILE A 58 6.51 8.94 -26.91
CA ILE A 58 7.75 9.70 -27.08
C ILE A 58 8.96 8.79 -27.35
N ASN A 59 9.00 7.62 -26.71
CA ASN A 59 10.13 6.71 -26.80
C ASN A 59 9.94 5.58 -27.83
N ASN A 60 8.84 5.58 -28.60
CA ASN A 60 8.46 4.48 -29.51
C ASN A 60 8.51 3.09 -28.83
N ILE A 61 7.99 3.02 -27.61
CA ILE A 61 7.87 1.78 -26.84
C ILE A 61 6.41 1.33 -26.86
N ASP A 62 6.17 0.03 -26.98
CA ASP A 62 4.83 -0.53 -26.87
C ASP A 62 4.18 -0.11 -25.54
N GLY A 63 2.96 0.42 -25.64
CA GLY A 63 2.18 0.88 -24.50
C GLY A 63 1.73 -0.26 -23.56
N PRO A 64 1.04 0.09 -22.45
CA PRO A 64 0.54 -0.89 -21.51
C PRO A 64 -0.39 -1.90 -22.20
N CYS A 65 0.01 -3.17 -22.22
CA CYS A 65 -0.77 -4.27 -22.79
C CYS A 65 -1.26 -5.24 -21.71
N GLU A 66 -2.28 -6.03 -22.05
CA GLU A 66 -2.81 -7.05 -21.16
C GLU A 66 -1.74 -8.13 -20.89
N ARG A 67 -1.63 -8.60 -19.63
CA ARG A 67 -0.75 -9.72 -19.32
C ARG A 67 -1.19 -10.94 -20.13
N ARG A 68 -0.25 -11.57 -20.82
CA ARG A 68 -0.48 -12.83 -21.55
C ARG A 68 -1.07 -13.88 -20.60
N LYS A 69 -2.37 -14.18 -20.75
CA LYS A 69 -3.01 -15.29 -20.03
C LYS A 69 -2.53 -16.59 -20.65
N ARG A 70 -2.09 -17.55 -19.82
CA ARG A 70 -1.78 -18.90 -20.30
C ARG A 70 -3.05 -19.53 -20.85
N LYS A 71 -2.99 -20.08 -22.06
CA LYS A 71 -4.09 -20.84 -22.66
C LYS A 71 -4.31 -22.09 -21.82
N VAL A 72 -5.35 -22.09 -20.99
CA VAL A 72 -5.80 -23.29 -20.29
C VAL A 72 -6.51 -24.16 -21.32
N SER A 73 -6.08 -25.41 -21.48
CA SER A 73 -6.75 -26.34 -22.40
C SER A 73 -8.15 -26.64 -21.85
N ILE A 74 -9.19 -26.24 -22.60
CA ILE A 74 -10.57 -26.52 -22.25
C ILE A 74 -10.79 -28.03 -22.38
N ARG A 75 -10.98 -28.73 -21.26
CA ARG A 75 -11.72 -30.00 -21.25
C ARG A 75 -13.18 -29.64 -21.03
N LEU A 76 -14.04 -30.15 -21.91
CA LEU A 76 -15.48 -29.87 -21.99
C LEU A 76 -16.14 -29.87 -20.60
N GLY A 77 -16.77 -28.74 -20.26
CA GLY A 77 -17.47 -28.50 -19.01
C GLY A 77 -17.93 -27.05 -19.01
N ASP A 78 -19.09 -26.86 -19.63
CA ASP A 78 -19.79 -25.60 -19.86
C ASP A 78 -19.88 -24.75 -18.58
N GLY A 79 -19.34 -23.56 -18.69
CA GLY A 79 -19.40 -22.51 -17.70
C GLY A 79 -18.98 -21.28 -18.47
N ASP A 80 -19.96 -20.50 -18.91
CA ASP A 80 -19.77 -19.22 -19.57
C ASP A 80 -18.96 -18.35 -18.61
N VAL A 81 -17.63 -18.40 -18.75
CA VAL A 81 -16.74 -17.53 -18.00
C VAL A 81 -17.04 -16.17 -18.59
N VAL A 82 -17.94 -15.46 -17.94
CA VAL A 82 -18.16 -14.02 -18.08
C VAL A 82 -16.81 -13.38 -17.77
N SER A 83 -15.94 -13.42 -18.77
CA SER A 83 -14.66 -12.74 -18.77
C SER A 83 -15.08 -11.31 -19.00
N THR A 84 -15.44 -10.62 -17.91
CA THR A 84 -15.52 -9.17 -17.90
C THR A 84 -14.19 -8.69 -18.45
N ALA A 85 -14.19 -8.33 -19.73
CA ALA A 85 -13.07 -7.69 -20.38
C ALA A 85 -12.99 -6.29 -19.76
N LEU A 86 -12.45 -6.24 -18.54
CA LEU A 86 -12.04 -5.00 -17.92
C LEU A 86 -11.10 -4.34 -18.93
N ALA A 87 -11.38 -3.09 -19.29
CA ALA A 87 -10.48 -2.32 -20.13
C ALA A 87 -9.07 -2.42 -19.54
N ILE A 88 -8.04 -2.53 -20.39
CA ILE A 88 -6.64 -2.71 -19.96
C ILE A 88 -6.29 -1.71 -18.85
N LYS A 89 -6.75 -0.45 -18.99
CA LYS A 89 -6.66 0.61 -17.99
C LYS A 89 -7.25 0.23 -16.63
N ASP A 90 -8.47 -0.30 -16.58
CA ASP A 90 -9.12 -0.74 -15.34
C ASP A 90 -8.43 -1.94 -14.70
N SER A 91 -7.89 -2.85 -15.51
CA SER A 91 -7.09 -3.97 -14.99
C SER A 91 -5.83 -3.46 -14.26
N TYR A 92 -5.10 -2.50 -14.82
CA TYR A 92 -3.96 -1.89 -14.14
C TYR A 92 -4.37 -1.06 -12.92
N ARG A 93 -5.51 -0.37 -13.00
CA ARG A 93 -6.07 0.39 -11.88
C ARG A 93 -6.33 -0.49 -10.67
N ILE A 94 -7.08 -1.56 -10.86
CA ILE A 94 -7.51 -2.45 -9.78
C ILE A 94 -6.36 -3.36 -9.32
N ASN A 95 -5.73 -4.08 -10.26
CA ASN A 95 -4.81 -5.17 -9.92
C ASN A 95 -3.39 -4.70 -9.62
N SER A 96 -3.04 -3.46 -9.96
CA SER A 96 -1.70 -2.90 -9.70
C SER A 96 -1.77 -1.68 -8.79
N PHE A 97 -2.45 -0.61 -9.22
CA PHE A 97 -2.41 0.65 -8.49
C PHE A 97 -3.09 0.55 -7.12
N TYR A 98 -4.38 0.18 -7.08
CA TYR A 98 -5.09 0.04 -5.81
C TYR A 98 -4.58 -1.13 -4.98
N ALA A 99 -4.22 -2.27 -5.60
CA ALA A 99 -3.65 -3.40 -4.88
C ALA A 99 -2.38 -3.03 -4.09
N VAL A 100 -1.51 -2.19 -4.65
CA VAL A 100 -0.29 -1.73 -3.96
C VAL A 100 -0.62 -0.73 -2.85
N LEU A 101 -1.54 0.21 -3.09
CA LEU A 101 -1.98 1.16 -2.05
C LEU A 101 -2.63 0.44 -0.86
N ASP A 102 -3.54 -0.50 -1.14
CA ASP A 102 -4.23 -1.29 -0.13
C ASP A 102 -3.24 -2.17 0.66
N PHE A 103 -2.22 -2.73 0.00
CA PHE A 103 -1.15 -3.44 0.70
C PHE A 103 -0.44 -2.55 1.73
N TYR A 104 -0.09 -1.32 1.37
CA TYR A 104 0.55 -0.40 2.32
C TYR A 104 -0.40 0.02 3.45
N GLY A 105 -1.67 0.30 3.14
CA GLY A 105 -2.68 0.65 4.14
C GLY A 105 -2.96 -0.49 5.15
N MET A 106 -3.12 -1.73 4.66
CA MET A 106 -3.37 -2.90 5.51
C MET A 106 -2.22 -3.17 6.47
N ASN A 107 -0.97 -3.13 5.99
CA ASN A 107 0.20 -3.35 6.84
C ASN A 107 0.33 -2.29 7.94
N TYR A 108 -0.02 -1.04 7.64
CA TYR A 108 -0.01 0.02 8.62
C TYR A 108 -1.08 -0.17 9.70
N GLU A 109 -2.31 -0.51 9.32
CA GLU A 109 -3.39 -0.74 10.29
C GLU A 109 -3.12 -1.95 11.20
N GLN A 110 -2.43 -2.97 10.68
CA GLN A 110 -1.96 -4.09 11.51
C GLN A 110 -0.96 -3.62 12.58
N LEU A 111 0.09 -2.88 12.16
CA LEU A 111 1.08 -2.31 13.09
C LEU A 111 0.45 -1.37 14.11
N ARG A 112 -0.55 -0.57 13.70
CA ARG A 112 -1.30 0.32 14.59
C ARG A 112 -2.06 -0.46 15.66
N THR A 113 -2.70 -1.57 15.27
CA THR A 113 -3.47 -2.42 16.17
C THR A 113 -2.55 -3.08 17.20
N GLU A 114 -1.41 -3.61 16.76
CA GLU A 114 -0.38 -4.18 17.64
C GLU A 114 0.14 -3.15 18.65
N GLN A 115 0.48 -1.93 18.21
CA GLN A 115 0.92 -0.84 19.09
C GLN A 115 -0.14 -0.45 20.12
N ARG A 116 -1.43 -0.46 19.73
CA ARG A 116 -2.54 -0.16 20.65
C ARG A 116 -2.67 -1.24 21.73
N MET A 117 -2.54 -2.51 21.34
CA MET A 117 -2.55 -3.63 22.28
C MET A 117 -1.42 -3.52 23.31
N TYR A 118 -0.18 -3.25 22.86
CA TYR A 118 0.96 -3.07 23.76
C TYR A 118 0.73 -1.96 24.80
N LYS A 119 0.19 -0.80 24.38
CA LYS A 119 -0.13 0.31 25.28
C LYS A 119 -1.17 -0.06 26.34
N VAL A 120 -2.20 -0.81 25.96
CA VAL A 120 -3.24 -1.30 26.90
C VAL A 120 -2.62 -2.21 27.95
N THR A 121 -1.85 -3.23 27.54
CA THR A 121 -1.18 -4.13 28.48
C THR A 121 -0.19 -3.43 29.40
N LEU A 122 0.53 -2.41 28.92
CA LEU A 122 1.43 -1.64 29.77
C LEU A 122 0.65 -0.82 30.81
N GLY A 123 -0.45 -0.20 30.41
CA GLY A 123 -1.35 0.53 31.31
C GLY A 123 -1.94 -0.37 32.40
N GLU A 124 -2.38 -1.58 32.05
CA GLU A 124 -2.87 -2.57 33.00
C GLU A 124 -1.79 -2.98 34.02
N LYS A 125 -0.56 -3.22 33.56
CA LYS A 125 0.56 -3.55 34.45
C LYS A 125 0.90 -2.43 35.41
N VAL A 126 0.91 -1.17 34.94
CA VAL A 126 1.14 0.01 35.79
C VAL A 126 0.04 0.13 36.84
N GLN A 127 -1.21 -0.07 36.45
CA GLN A 127 -2.35 -0.01 37.37
C GLN A 127 -2.29 -1.12 38.44
N LEU A 128 -1.90 -2.34 38.04
CA LEU A 128 -1.66 -3.46 38.96
C LEU A 128 -0.52 -3.15 39.95
N THR A 129 0.58 -2.55 39.49
CA THR A 129 1.67 -2.17 40.40
C THR A 129 1.28 -1.06 41.36
N LEU A 130 0.49 -0.07 40.91
CA LEU A 130 0.00 1.02 41.76
C LEU A 130 -0.96 0.50 42.83
N THR A 131 -1.87 -0.41 42.47
CA THR A 131 -2.81 -1.03 43.42
C THR A 131 -2.09 -1.89 44.46
N LEU A 132 -1.08 -2.67 44.05
CA LEU A 132 -0.25 -3.44 44.98
C LEU A 132 0.56 -2.55 45.94
N LEU A 133 1.10 -1.43 45.46
CA LEU A 133 1.83 -0.47 46.29
C LEU A 133 0.91 0.27 47.27
N SER A 134 -0.36 0.49 46.93
CA SER A 134 -1.34 1.12 47.83
C SER A 134 -1.87 0.21 48.95
N LEU A 135 -1.55 -1.09 48.90
CA LEU A 135 -1.93 -2.11 49.88
C LEU A 135 -0.82 -2.42 50.92
N LEU A 136 0.35 -1.80 50.76
CA LEU A 136 1.50 -1.84 51.69
C LEU A 136 1.51 -0.58 52.57
#